data_AF-A0A4Q4ZW15-F1
#
_entry.id   AF-A0A4Q4ZW15-F1
#
_cell.length_a   1.000
_cell.length_b   1.000
_cell.length_c   1.000
_cell.angle_alpha   90.00
_cell.angle_beta   90.00
_cell.angle_gamma   90.00
#
_symmetry.space_group_name_H-M   'P 1'
#
loop_
_entity.id
_entity.type
_entity.pdbx_description
1 polymer ?
#
loop_
_entity_poly.entity_id
_entity_poly.type
_entity_poly.pdbx_seq_one_letter_code
_entity_poly.pdbx_strand_id
1 'polypeptide(L)'
;MSHTMPDPQFAQLDTGSFELWVNPECSSLGGPSDRKFCEAVGHYEPSASSTSVQLAGTKTLVYGIGSARIQYVADDIRLSGTGVQFGVAMKTNDELSGILGLGHGHGVTLDYKNFVDQLEDQGITDTKAFSLALGGKMEQEGLVIFGGLDTGKFSGTLKTLPVIPAEKSPDGAPRYWVDMNHISLTPPSNRTKRYENTTMAVFLDSGATLTLFPPEIAHAIAADFGAESPDVTGMYPVDCSLSTVPGTIDFAFDGITIRVPYSELVREFQTALGETCYLGIGPHEDFVLLGDTVLRSTYGKPKPHTYTNSPEKLQNVALGSTENHGNHLKAGVIGINWNELRTPMAGGPTSKGDSKKHCGGGMQAGSNGDSEQMLPATNRKRFLARRPQSFDSRLIISALTDHNATEIYEPESNWGPDFISEVEGFYCDMEAHETVPLCDDIKEDCFDHRSPNGPAMISRNGKRSPRECSQLNLKAEDDPP
;
A
#
# COMPACT_ATOMS: atom_id res chain seq x y z
N MET A 1 33.24 9.49 -15.19
CA MET A 1 32.30 8.58 -15.85
C MET A 1 30.91 9.05 -15.45
N SER A 2 30.07 9.40 -16.43
CA SER A 2 28.69 9.80 -16.16
C SER A 2 27.94 8.55 -15.72
N HIS A 3 27.59 8.45 -14.43
CA HIS A 3 26.70 7.40 -13.97
C HIS A 3 25.29 7.75 -14.44
N THR A 4 24.90 7.25 -15.61
CA THR A 4 23.50 7.22 -16.00
C THR A 4 22.78 6.39 -14.95
N MET A 5 21.80 6.99 -14.27
CA MET A 5 20.93 6.26 -13.36
C MET A 5 20.26 5.14 -14.18
N PRO A 6 20.28 3.86 -13.74
CA PRO A 6 19.51 2.82 -14.40
C PRO A 6 18.03 3.23 -14.45
N ASP A 7 17.36 2.87 -15.54
CA ASP A 7 15.95 3.19 -15.75
C ASP A 7 15.10 2.57 -14.62
N PRO A 8 14.09 3.29 -14.11
CA PRO A 8 13.22 2.76 -13.07
C PRO A 8 12.54 1.48 -13.55
N GLN A 9 12.45 0.49 -12.66
CA GLN A 9 11.71 -0.74 -12.91
C GLN A 9 10.32 -0.62 -12.30
N PHE A 10 9.31 -1.01 -13.05
CA PHE A 10 7.95 -1.16 -12.57
C PHE A 10 7.65 -2.65 -12.39
N ALA A 11 7.30 -3.02 -11.16
CA ALA A 11 6.90 -4.37 -10.80
C ALA A 11 5.51 -4.33 -10.18
N GLN A 12 4.70 -5.34 -10.48
CA GLN A 12 3.39 -5.52 -9.87
C GLN A 12 3.54 -5.91 -8.40
N LEU A 13 2.79 -5.25 -7.50
CA LEU A 13 2.70 -5.66 -6.10
C LEU A 13 1.76 -6.87 -5.99
N ASP A 14 2.25 -7.98 -5.46
CA ASP A 14 1.52 -9.25 -5.50
C ASP A 14 1.57 -9.96 -4.14
N THR A 15 0.45 -9.96 -3.42
CA THR A 15 0.31 -10.70 -2.16
C THR A 15 0.07 -12.20 -2.34
N GLY A 16 -0.19 -12.66 -3.56
CA GLY A 16 -0.36 -14.06 -3.94
C GLY A 16 0.95 -14.81 -4.25
N SER A 17 2.07 -14.09 -4.43
CA SER A 17 3.41 -14.65 -4.69
C SER A 17 4.50 -14.15 -3.73
N PHE A 18 5.71 -14.73 -3.82
CA PHE A 18 6.74 -14.60 -2.79
C PHE A 18 8.03 -13.92 -3.27
N GLU A 19 8.37 -14.06 -4.55
CA GLU A 19 9.62 -13.57 -5.12
C GLU A 19 9.48 -12.17 -5.76
N LEU A 20 10.50 -11.34 -5.55
CA LEU A 20 10.76 -10.20 -6.44
C LEU A 20 11.48 -10.68 -7.70
N TRP A 21 11.01 -10.29 -8.88
CA TRP A 21 11.74 -10.44 -10.13
C TRP A 21 11.43 -9.31 -11.13
N VAL A 22 12.36 -9.09 -12.06
CA VAL A 22 12.32 -8.03 -13.09
C VAL A 22 12.70 -8.56 -14.48
N ASN A 23 12.60 -7.71 -15.50
CA ASN A 23 12.93 -7.97 -16.91
C ASN A 23 12.04 -9.00 -17.63
N PRO A 24 10.71 -8.81 -17.69
CA PRO A 24 9.87 -9.66 -18.52
C PRO A 24 10.33 -9.67 -20.00
N GLU A 25 10.20 -10.82 -20.66
CA GLU A 25 10.51 -10.97 -22.08
C GLU A 25 9.33 -10.46 -22.93
N CYS A 26 9.33 -9.16 -23.25
CA CYS A 26 8.22 -8.53 -23.98
C CYS A 26 7.97 -9.14 -25.37
N SER A 27 8.98 -9.69 -26.03
CA SER A 27 8.83 -10.35 -27.33
C SER A 27 7.99 -11.63 -27.29
N SER A 28 7.78 -12.22 -26.10
CA SER A 28 6.92 -13.40 -25.93
C SER A 28 5.43 -13.07 -26.03
N LEU A 29 5.06 -11.79 -25.93
CA LEU A 29 3.66 -11.35 -25.86
C LEU A 29 3.02 -11.20 -27.25
N GLY A 30 1.83 -11.79 -27.41
CA GLY A 30 1.08 -11.76 -28.67
C GLY A 30 0.49 -10.38 -29.01
N GLY A 31 -0.03 -9.66 -28.01
CA GLY A 31 -0.75 -8.40 -28.16
C GLY A 31 0.17 -7.18 -28.35
N PRO A 32 -0.08 -6.29 -29.34
CA PRO A 32 0.68 -5.03 -29.48
C PRO A 32 0.59 -4.11 -28.25
N SER A 33 -0.57 -4.06 -27.58
CA SER A 33 -0.75 -3.27 -26.35
C SER A 33 0.05 -3.85 -25.20
N ASP A 34 0.02 -5.17 -25.05
CA ASP A 34 0.76 -5.91 -24.01
C ASP A 34 2.27 -5.72 -24.15
N ARG A 35 2.79 -5.82 -25.40
CA ARG A 35 4.19 -5.52 -25.69
C ARG A 35 4.57 -4.09 -25.32
N LYS A 36 3.73 -3.12 -25.72
CA LYS A 36 3.97 -1.70 -25.42
C LYS A 36 3.98 -1.44 -23.91
N PHE A 37 3.08 -2.08 -23.16
CA PHE A 37 3.07 -2.00 -21.70
C PHE A 37 4.34 -2.60 -21.12
N CYS A 38 4.71 -3.81 -21.52
CA CYS A 38 5.91 -4.49 -21.05
C CYS A 38 7.19 -3.70 -21.35
N GLU A 39 7.33 -3.11 -22.54
CA GLU A 39 8.48 -2.27 -22.89
C GLU A 39 8.57 -1.01 -22.02
N ALA A 40 7.45 -0.55 -21.46
CA ALA A 40 7.41 0.61 -20.56
C ALA A 40 7.73 0.26 -19.10
N VAL A 41 7.78 -1.02 -18.71
CA VAL A 41 8.06 -1.41 -17.31
C VAL A 41 9.54 -1.29 -16.92
N GLY A 42 10.40 -0.92 -17.87
CA GLY A 42 11.83 -0.73 -17.67
C GLY A 42 12.64 -2.01 -17.87
N HIS A 43 13.96 -1.85 -17.95
CA HIS A 43 14.90 -2.96 -18.06
C HIS A 43 16.12 -2.76 -17.14
N TYR A 44 16.40 -3.74 -16.30
CA TYR A 44 17.55 -3.75 -15.41
C TYR A 44 18.71 -4.53 -16.03
N GLU A 45 19.87 -3.90 -16.20
CA GLU A 45 21.07 -4.56 -16.72
C GLU A 45 22.07 -4.81 -15.58
N PRO A 46 22.20 -6.06 -15.07
CA PRO A 46 23.09 -6.36 -13.95
C PRO A 46 24.55 -5.92 -14.19
N SER A 47 25.04 -6.05 -15.43
CA SER A 47 26.41 -5.68 -15.78
C SER A 47 26.70 -4.19 -15.73
N ALA A 48 25.65 -3.35 -15.69
CA ALA A 48 25.77 -1.90 -15.56
C ALA A 48 25.80 -1.43 -14.09
N SER A 49 25.52 -2.33 -13.14
CA SER A 49 25.54 -2.03 -11.71
C SER A 49 26.85 -2.47 -11.07
N SER A 50 27.47 -1.56 -10.31
CA SER A 50 28.70 -1.85 -9.55
C SER A 50 28.46 -2.65 -8.27
N THR A 51 27.21 -2.75 -7.83
CA THR A 51 26.78 -3.46 -6.61
C THR A 51 26.11 -4.80 -6.92
N SER A 52 25.85 -5.09 -8.20
CA SER A 52 25.26 -6.35 -8.63
C SER A 52 26.21 -7.53 -8.42
N VAL A 53 25.66 -8.58 -7.81
CA VAL A 53 26.31 -9.86 -7.62
C VAL A 53 25.40 -10.95 -8.13
N GLN A 54 25.81 -11.64 -9.19
CA GLN A 54 25.09 -12.83 -9.64
C GLN A 54 25.20 -13.94 -8.59
N LEU A 55 24.06 -14.53 -8.21
CA LEU A 55 23.98 -15.60 -7.23
C LEU A 55 23.87 -16.97 -7.94
N ALA A 56 24.07 -18.04 -7.19
CA ALA A 56 23.86 -19.39 -7.72
C ALA A 56 22.37 -19.70 -7.82
N GLY A 57 21.99 -20.44 -8.88
CA GLY A 57 20.66 -21.02 -9.03
C GLY A 57 19.72 -20.25 -9.96
N THR A 58 18.79 -21.01 -10.55
CA THR A 58 17.69 -20.51 -11.36
C THR A 58 16.39 -21.13 -10.86
N LYS A 59 15.27 -20.43 -10.98
CA LYS A 59 13.94 -20.95 -10.62
C LYS A 59 12.94 -20.65 -11.73
N THR A 60 11.96 -21.53 -11.91
CA THR A 60 10.78 -21.23 -12.72
C THR A 60 9.63 -20.91 -11.75
N LEU A 61 9.13 -19.70 -11.85
CA LEU A 61 7.96 -19.19 -11.14
C LEU A 61 6.74 -19.39 -12.04
N VAL A 62 5.63 -19.86 -11.48
CA VAL A 62 4.39 -20.15 -12.21
C VAL A 62 3.25 -19.40 -11.55
N TYR A 63 2.49 -18.68 -12.37
CA TYR A 63 1.38 -17.82 -11.98
C TYR A 63 0.10 -18.30 -12.67
N GLY A 64 -1.04 -17.68 -12.34
CA GLY A 64 -2.33 -18.01 -12.95
C GLY A 64 -2.36 -17.76 -14.46
N ILE A 65 -1.66 -16.72 -14.92
CA ILE A 65 -1.64 -16.31 -16.34
C ILE A 65 -0.38 -16.73 -17.08
N GLY A 66 0.72 -16.97 -16.37
CA GLY A 66 2.03 -17.01 -16.99
C GLY A 66 3.13 -17.67 -16.16
N SER A 67 4.37 -17.48 -16.59
CA SER A 67 5.54 -17.99 -15.88
C SER A 67 6.79 -17.16 -16.15
N ALA A 68 7.73 -17.19 -15.22
CA ALA A 68 9.03 -16.55 -15.35
C ALA A 68 10.15 -17.52 -14.96
N ARG A 69 11.11 -17.77 -15.86
CA ARG A 69 12.37 -18.43 -15.51
C ARG A 69 13.39 -17.37 -15.14
N ILE A 70 13.85 -17.37 -13.90
CA ILE A 70 14.73 -16.35 -13.34
C ILE A 70 16.13 -16.88 -13.02
N GLN A 71 17.12 -15.98 -13.12
CA GLN A 71 18.46 -16.11 -12.54
C GLN A 71 18.53 -15.20 -11.31
N TYR A 72 18.98 -15.73 -10.17
CA TYR A 72 19.11 -14.92 -8.96
C TYR A 72 20.30 -13.96 -9.02
N VAL A 73 20.08 -12.74 -8.54
CA VAL A 73 21.05 -11.66 -8.38
C VAL A 73 20.82 -11.02 -7.00
N ALA A 74 21.88 -10.49 -6.39
CA ALA A 74 21.79 -9.55 -5.29
C ALA A 74 22.24 -8.17 -5.76
N ASP A 75 21.46 -7.14 -5.48
CA ASP A 75 21.83 -5.74 -5.78
C ASP A 75 21.10 -4.78 -4.82
N ASP A 76 21.49 -3.51 -4.85
CA ASP A 76 20.86 -2.45 -4.07
C ASP A 76 19.55 -1.98 -4.72
N ILE A 77 18.50 -1.80 -3.91
CA ILE A 77 17.22 -1.24 -4.35
C ILE A 77 17.07 0.16 -3.77
N ARG A 78 16.93 1.16 -4.64
CA ARG A 78 16.90 2.57 -4.25
C ARG A 78 15.74 2.98 -3.35
N LEU A 79 14.62 2.27 -3.42
CA LEU A 79 13.47 2.52 -2.53
C LEU A 79 13.87 2.30 -1.06
N SER A 80 14.70 1.29 -0.82
CA SER A 80 15.37 0.92 0.43
C SER A 80 15.92 -0.50 0.27
N GLY A 81 17.01 -0.82 0.95
CA GLY A 81 17.59 -2.16 0.95
C GLY A 81 18.88 -2.27 0.16
N THR A 82 19.91 -2.79 0.82
CA THR A 82 21.24 -3.08 0.27
C THR A 82 21.40 -4.58 0.06
N GLY A 83 22.01 -4.99 -1.05
CA GLY A 83 22.24 -6.41 -1.37
C GLY A 83 20.97 -7.29 -1.33
N VAL A 84 19.83 -6.75 -1.78
CA VAL A 84 18.56 -7.48 -1.84
C VAL A 84 18.65 -8.57 -2.91
N GLN A 85 18.26 -9.80 -2.58
CA GLN A 85 18.20 -10.91 -3.53
C GLN A 85 16.86 -10.90 -4.30
N PHE A 86 16.95 -10.91 -5.63
CA PHE A 86 15.80 -10.98 -6.54
C PHE A 86 16.12 -11.74 -7.84
N GLY A 87 15.10 -12.01 -8.64
CA GLY A 87 15.23 -12.67 -9.93
C GLY A 87 15.39 -11.69 -11.10
N VAL A 88 16.30 -11.99 -12.02
CA VAL A 88 16.30 -11.39 -13.36
C VAL A 88 15.76 -12.44 -14.32
N ALA A 89 14.65 -12.15 -14.98
CA ALA A 89 14.03 -13.10 -15.88
C ALA A 89 14.93 -13.35 -17.12
N MET A 90 15.14 -14.63 -17.39
CA MET A 90 15.79 -15.15 -18.58
C MET A 90 14.78 -15.46 -19.69
N LYS A 91 13.55 -15.75 -19.29
CA LYS A 91 12.42 -16.06 -20.17
C LYS A 91 11.12 -15.86 -19.40
N THR A 92 10.13 -15.27 -20.04
CA THR A 92 8.76 -15.26 -19.52
C THR A 92 7.79 -15.86 -20.53
N ASN A 93 6.59 -16.21 -20.05
CA ASN A 93 5.44 -16.52 -20.88
C ASN A 93 4.24 -15.80 -20.30
N ASP A 94 3.56 -14.98 -21.10
CA ASP A 94 2.32 -14.27 -20.74
C ASP A 94 2.44 -13.35 -19.49
N GLU A 95 3.66 -12.89 -19.17
CA GLU A 95 3.91 -11.92 -18.09
C GLU A 95 4.23 -10.52 -18.66
N LEU A 96 3.52 -9.51 -18.17
CA LEU A 96 3.57 -8.14 -18.69
C LEU A 96 4.54 -7.23 -17.93
N SER A 97 4.88 -7.57 -16.69
CA SER A 97 5.76 -6.80 -15.81
C SER A 97 6.59 -7.75 -14.94
N GLY A 98 7.62 -7.23 -14.28
CA GLY A 98 8.15 -7.91 -13.10
C GLY A 98 7.11 -7.98 -11.98
N ILE A 99 7.38 -8.76 -10.94
CA ILE A 99 6.50 -8.90 -9.78
C ILE A 99 7.32 -8.69 -8.52
N LEU A 100 6.82 -7.88 -7.58
CA LEU A 100 7.28 -7.81 -6.21
C LEU A 100 6.34 -8.67 -5.35
N GLY A 101 6.73 -9.92 -5.14
CA GLY A 101 6.02 -10.83 -4.24
C GLY A 101 6.05 -10.33 -2.80
N LEU A 102 4.87 -10.15 -2.22
CA LEU A 102 4.61 -9.67 -0.87
C LEU A 102 4.02 -10.75 0.03
N GLY A 103 4.03 -12.01 -0.38
CA GLY A 103 3.69 -13.14 0.47
C GLY A 103 4.71 -13.38 1.58
N HIS A 104 4.58 -14.50 2.28
CA HIS A 104 5.57 -14.91 3.27
C HIS A 104 6.94 -15.00 2.63
N GLY A 105 8.00 -14.84 3.42
CA GLY A 105 9.39 -14.84 2.96
C GLY A 105 10.23 -15.92 3.63
N HIS A 106 11.40 -15.52 4.11
CA HIS A 106 12.39 -16.38 4.74
C HIS A 106 11.80 -17.23 5.87
N GLY A 107 12.08 -18.53 5.83
CA GLY A 107 11.66 -19.49 6.84
C GLY A 107 10.22 -19.98 6.71
N VAL A 108 9.49 -19.57 5.66
CA VAL A 108 8.14 -20.07 5.34
C VAL A 108 8.05 -20.55 3.90
N THR A 109 8.34 -19.67 2.94
CA THR A 109 8.21 -19.94 1.49
C THR A 109 9.55 -19.91 0.76
N LEU A 110 10.53 -19.23 1.34
CA LEU A 110 11.84 -19.00 0.75
C LEU A 110 12.96 -19.37 1.72
N ASP A 111 14.06 -19.87 1.17
CA ASP A 111 15.31 -20.15 1.90
C ASP A 111 16.21 -18.91 2.01
N TYR A 112 15.72 -17.75 1.55
CA TYR A 112 16.42 -16.46 1.62
C TYR A 112 15.43 -15.34 2.01
N LYS A 113 15.97 -14.19 2.40
CA LYS A 113 15.20 -12.99 2.77
C LYS A 113 14.59 -12.33 1.53
N ASN A 114 13.26 -12.27 1.45
CA ASN A 114 12.58 -11.46 0.44
C ASN A 114 12.71 -9.96 0.74
N PHE A 115 12.09 -9.11 -0.08
CA PHE A 115 12.18 -7.67 0.09
C PHE A 115 11.74 -7.19 1.49
N VAL A 116 10.60 -7.69 2.00
CA VAL A 116 10.08 -7.30 3.31
C VAL A 116 10.99 -7.81 4.45
N ASP A 117 11.51 -9.03 4.34
CA ASP A 117 12.51 -9.56 5.29
C ASP A 117 13.77 -8.70 5.33
N GLN A 118 14.22 -8.22 4.17
CA GLN A 118 15.42 -7.40 4.07
C GLN A 118 15.25 -6.03 4.70
N LEU A 119 14.07 -5.40 4.57
CA LEU A 119 13.78 -4.14 5.23
C LEU A 119 13.84 -4.26 6.76
N GLU A 120 13.30 -5.33 7.33
CA GLU A 120 13.38 -5.59 8.77
C GLU A 120 14.81 -5.91 9.20
N ASP A 121 15.49 -6.82 8.50
CA ASP A 121 16.84 -7.26 8.88
C ASP A 121 17.88 -6.13 8.84
N GLN A 122 17.69 -5.17 7.94
CA GLN A 122 18.53 -4.00 7.80
C GLN A 122 18.13 -2.85 8.76
N GLY A 123 17.11 -3.05 9.60
CA GLY A 123 16.62 -2.06 10.55
C GLY A 123 15.94 -0.85 9.89
N ILE A 124 15.46 -1.00 8.65
CA ILE A 124 14.71 0.04 7.93
C ILE A 124 13.26 0.07 8.43
N THR A 125 12.72 -1.09 8.77
CA THR A 125 11.40 -1.23 9.40
C THR A 125 11.52 -1.95 10.75
N ASP A 126 10.85 -1.44 11.78
CA ASP A 126 10.83 -2.06 13.12
C ASP A 126 9.99 -3.36 13.15
N THR A 127 9.18 -3.60 12.14
CA THR A 127 8.30 -4.77 12.05
C THR A 127 8.28 -5.26 10.62
N LYS A 128 8.44 -6.56 10.42
CA LYS A 128 8.06 -7.22 9.17
C LYS A 128 6.54 -7.13 9.04
N ALA A 129 6.07 -6.09 8.35
CA ALA A 129 4.67 -5.85 8.05
C ALA A 129 4.56 -4.92 6.85
N PHE A 130 3.40 -4.87 6.23
CA PHE A 130 3.08 -3.84 5.25
C PHE A 130 1.58 -3.55 5.22
N SER A 131 1.24 -2.36 4.70
CA SER A 131 -0.13 -1.93 4.43
C SER A 131 -0.31 -1.57 2.95
N LEU A 132 -1.41 -2.02 2.32
CA LEU A 132 -1.70 -1.76 0.89
C LEU A 132 -2.99 -0.98 0.65
N ALA A 133 -2.88 0.22 0.10
CA ALA A 133 -3.99 1.01 -0.41
C ALA A 133 -3.98 1.08 -1.94
N LEU A 134 -4.85 0.33 -2.61
CA LEU A 134 -4.77 0.16 -4.06
C LEU A 134 -5.27 1.37 -4.89
N GLY A 135 -5.90 2.35 -4.25
CA GLY A 135 -6.63 3.39 -4.96
C GLY A 135 -8.02 2.92 -5.43
N GLY A 136 -8.95 3.84 -5.66
CA GLY A 136 -10.23 3.53 -6.30
C GLY A 136 -10.03 3.12 -7.76
N LYS A 137 -11.03 2.50 -8.41
CA LYS A 137 -10.91 2.06 -9.81
C LYS A 137 -10.38 3.14 -10.78
N MET A 138 -10.72 4.40 -10.53
CA MET A 138 -10.34 5.54 -11.39
C MET A 138 -9.06 6.26 -10.95
N GLU A 139 -8.52 5.93 -9.78
CA GLU A 139 -7.29 6.54 -9.28
C GLU A 139 -6.08 5.93 -10.01
N GLN A 140 -5.10 6.77 -10.35
CA GLN A 140 -3.91 6.34 -11.09
C GLN A 140 -2.80 5.79 -10.17
N GLU A 141 -2.95 5.98 -8.87
CA GLU A 141 -1.92 5.65 -7.88
C GLU A 141 -2.55 5.02 -6.63
N GLY A 142 -1.76 4.14 -6.01
CA GLY A 142 -2.03 3.60 -4.69
C GLY A 142 -0.88 3.92 -3.73
N LEU A 143 -0.92 3.33 -2.54
CA LEU A 143 0.10 3.48 -1.51
C LEU A 143 0.44 2.12 -0.92
N VAL A 144 1.73 1.84 -0.82
CA VAL A 144 2.27 0.75 0.02
C VAL A 144 3.12 1.37 1.12
N ILE A 145 2.94 0.89 2.35
CA ILE A 145 3.75 1.28 3.51
C ILE A 145 4.36 0.01 4.08
N PHE A 146 5.69 -0.05 4.15
CA PHE A 146 6.39 -1.13 4.82
C PHE A 146 6.65 -0.76 6.28
N GLY A 147 6.44 -1.71 7.20
CA GLY A 147 6.67 -1.55 8.63
C GLY A 147 5.61 -0.73 9.39
N GLY A 148 4.56 -0.28 8.72
CA GLY A 148 3.56 0.61 9.33
C GLY A 148 2.23 0.61 8.61
N LEU A 149 1.40 1.57 9.01
CA LEU A 149 0.09 1.85 8.44
C LEU A 149 -0.20 3.36 8.57
N ASP A 150 -1.02 3.91 7.70
CA ASP A 150 -1.41 5.33 7.74
C ASP A 150 -2.81 5.49 8.32
N THR A 151 -2.93 5.79 9.62
CA THR A 151 -4.25 5.91 10.28
C THR A 151 -5.19 6.95 9.65
N GLY A 152 -4.68 7.90 8.86
CA GLY A 152 -5.50 8.91 8.18
C GLY A 152 -6.35 8.35 7.06
N LYS A 153 -6.09 7.11 6.62
CA LYS A 153 -6.71 6.58 5.42
C LYS A 153 -7.82 5.52 5.69
N PHE A 154 -7.99 5.00 6.93
CA PHE A 154 -9.21 4.24 7.33
C PHE A 154 -10.17 5.07 8.18
N SER A 155 -11.45 4.67 8.14
CA SER A 155 -12.39 4.88 9.23
C SER A 155 -12.55 3.62 10.09
N GLY A 156 -12.91 3.84 11.37
CA GLY A 156 -13.28 2.76 12.28
C GLY A 156 -12.07 2.04 12.89
N THR A 157 -12.31 0.80 13.35
CA THR A 157 -11.28 -0.03 13.99
C THR A 157 -10.86 -1.12 13.03
N LEU A 158 -9.55 -1.26 12.81
CA LEU A 158 -9.01 -2.40 12.07
C LEU A 158 -9.38 -3.69 12.77
N LYS A 159 -9.85 -4.67 11.98
CA LYS A 159 -10.12 -6.01 12.46
C LYS A 159 -9.06 -6.96 11.97
N THR A 160 -8.38 -7.55 12.94
CA THR A 160 -7.36 -8.56 12.77
C THR A 160 -8.04 -9.90 12.54
N LEU A 161 -7.83 -10.48 11.37
CA LEU A 161 -8.24 -11.83 11.00
C LEU A 161 -7.03 -12.76 11.05
N PRO A 162 -7.15 -13.95 11.66
CA PRO A 162 -6.07 -14.91 11.69
C PRO A 162 -5.82 -15.47 10.28
N VAL A 163 -4.55 -15.51 9.87
CA VAL A 163 -4.16 -16.21 8.64
C VAL A 163 -4.30 -17.71 8.86
N ILE A 164 -4.97 -18.39 7.94
CA ILE A 164 -5.11 -19.85 7.95
C ILE A 164 -3.72 -20.46 7.64
N PRO A 165 -3.17 -21.32 8.52
CA PRO A 165 -1.90 -21.99 8.26
C PRO A 165 -1.93 -22.82 6.99
N ALA A 166 -0.79 -22.95 6.31
CA ALA A 166 -0.65 -23.68 5.05
C ALA A 166 -1.22 -25.11 5.12
N GLU A 167 -1.02 -25.84 6.23
CA GLU A 167 -1.51 -27.22 6.38
C GLU A 167 -3.04 -27.32 6.46
N LYS A 168 -3.72 -26.19 6.62
CA LYS A 168 -5.18 -26.07 6.70
C LYS A 168 -5.76 -25.24 5.55
N SER A 169 -4.93 -24.64 4.70
CA SER A 169 -5.41 -23.86 3.55
C SER A 169 -5.94 -24.80 2.46
N PRO A 170 -6.88 -24.34 1.61
CA PRO A 170 -7.44 -25.15 0.53
C PRO A 170 -6.40 -25.75 -0.43
N ASP A 171 -5.30 -25.03 -0.65
CA ASP A 171 -4.25 -25.35 -1.62
C ASP A 171 -2.94 -25.89 -0.97
N GLY A 172 -2.88 -25.97 0.36
CA GLY A 172 -1.67 -26.32 1.08
C GLY A 172 -0.55 -25.25 1.06
N ALA A 173 -0.81 -24.07 0.49
CA ALA A 173 0.18 -23.00 0.33
C ALA A 173 0.08 -21.95 1.46
N PRO A 174 1.23 -21.47 2.00
CA PRO A 174 1.26 -20.37 2.95
C PRO A 174 0.96 -19.04 2.24
N ARG A 175 -0.32 -18.76 2.04
CA ARG A 175 -0.86 -17.50 1.51
C ARG A 175 -1.71 -16.82 2.57
N TYR A 176 -2.13 -15.58 2.30
CA TYR A 176 -3.03 -14.81 3.16
C TYR A 176 -4.48 -15.29 3.08
N TRP A 177 -4.68 -16.56 3.43
CA TRP A 177 -5.98 -17.19 3.58
C TRP A 177 -6.66 -16.71 4.86
N VAL A 178 -7.92 -16.28 4.77
CA VAL A 178 -8.76 -15.88 5.90
C VAL A 178 -10.14 -16.50 5.77
N ASP A 179 -10.80 -16.77 6.91
CA ASP A 179 -12.16 -17.31 6.92
C ASP A 179 -13.19 -16.20 6.64
N MET A 180 -13.97 -16.37 5.57
CA MET A 180 -15.11 -15.55 5.23
C MET A 180 -16.41 -16.21 5.70
N ASN A 181 -17.27 -15.44 6.37
CA ASN A 181 -18.52 -15.93 6.94
C ASN A 181 -19.63 -16.05 5.90
N HIS A 182 -19.81 -15.05 5.04
CA HIS A 182 -20.78 -15.08 3.94
C HIS A 182 -20.62 -13.91 2.96
N ILE A 183 -21.29 -14.04 1.82
CA ILE A 183 -21.50 -12.99 0.84
C ILE A 183 -22.98 -12.59 0.84
N SER A 184 -23.26 -11.29 0.72
CA SER A 184 -24.61 -10.78 0.47
C SER A 184 -24.63 -9.68 -0.59
N LEU A 185 -25.76 -9.55 -1.28
CA LEU A 185 -26.06 -8.46 -2.20
C LEU A 185 -27.01 -7.46 -1.55
N THR A 186 -26.63 -6.19 -1.52
CA THR A 186 -27.50 -5.08 -1.15
C THR A 186 -27.75 -4.21 -2.39
N PRO A 187 -28.87 -4.43 -3.11
CA PRO A 187 -29.20 -3.66 -4.30
C PRO A 187 -29.75 -2.27 -3.96
N PRO A 188 -29.98 -1.37 -4.95
CA PRO A 188 -30.56 -0.04 -4.73
C PRO A 188 -31.87 -0.02 -3.93
N SER A 189 -32.64 -1.13 -3.97
CA SER A 189 -33.87 -1.29 -3.20
C SER A 189 -33.64 -1.50 -1.69
N ASN A 190 -32.39 -1.64 -1.25
CA ASN A 190 -31.96 -1.95 0.13
C ASN A 190 -32.55 -3.25 0.70
N ARG A 191 -33.02 -4.16 -0.16
CA ARG A 191 -33.45 -5.51 0.25
C ARG A 191 -32.29 -6.48 0.11
N THR A 192 -31.52 -6.62 1.19
CA THR A 192 -30.34 -7.49 1.20
C THR A 192 -30.71 -8.96 0.99
N LYS A 193 -30.02 -9.61 0.05
CA LYS A 193 -30.07 -11.05 -0.22
C LYS A 193 -28.76 -11.68 0.22
N ARG A 194 -28.80 -12.78 0.97
CA ARG A 194 -27.61 -13.56 1.31
C ARG A 194 -27.46 -14.72 0.35
N TYR A 195 -26.23 -14.99 -0.09
CA TYR A 195 -25.93 -16.16 -0.92
C TYR A 195 -25.69 -17.39 -0.04
N GLU A 196 -26.22 -18.53 -0.47
CA GLU A 196 -26.04 -19.82 0.22
C GLU A 196 -24.63 -20.39 -0.02
N ASN A 197 -24.16 -21.24 0.90
CA ASN A 197 -22.87 -21.93 0.80
C ASN A 197 -21.65 -21.00 0.60
N THR A 198 -21.71 -19.79 1.16
CA THR A 198 -20.65 -18.77 1.04
C THR A 198 -19.73 -18.65 2.26
N THR A 199 -19.80 -19.59 3.20
CA THR A 199 -18.84 -19.69 4.31
C THR A 199 -17.63 -20.50 3.85
N MET A 200 -16.47 -19.86 3.71
CA MET A 200 -15.26 -20.48 3.14
C MET A 200 -13.99 -19.69 3.44
N ALA A 201 -12.84 -20.35 3.30
CA ALA A 201 -11.55 -19.68 3.22
C ALA A 201 -11.43 -18.92 1.90
N VAL A 202 -10.91 -17.70 1.94
CA VAL A 202 -10.58 -16.87 0.77
C VAL A 202 -9.15 -16.35 0.92
N PHE A 203 -8.38 -16.28 -0.16
CA PHE A 203 -7.06 -15.64 -0.11
C PHE A 203 -7.09 -14.22 -0.68
N LEU A 204 -6.31 -13.32 -0.08
CA LEU A 204 -6.27 -11.92 -0.47
C LEU A 204 -5.11 -11.68 -1.45
N ASP A 205 -5.42 -11.25 -2.67
CA ASP A 205 -4.46 -11.23 -3.78
C ASP A 205 -4.46 -9.92 -4.57
N SER A 206 -3.50 -9.04 -4.30
CA SER A 206 -3.26 -7.84 -5.13
C SER A 206 -2.64 -8.17 -6.50
N GLY A 207 -2.18 -9.41 -6.71
CA GLY A 207 -1.74 -9.91 -8.01
C GLY A 207 -2.91 -10.23 -8.95
N ALA A 208 -4.11 -10.42 -8.41
CA ALA A 208 -5.30 -10.77 -9.18
C ALA A 208 -6.16 -9.55 -9.51
N THR A 209 -6.46 -9.36 -10.79
CA THR A 209 -7.35 -8.29 -11.24
C THR A 209 -8.81 -8.50 -10.79
N LEU A 210 -9.28 -9.75 -10.85
CA LEU A 210 -10.67 -10.12 -10.55
C LEU A 210 -10.75 -10.85 -9.22
N THR A 211 -11.94 -10.87 -8.65
CA THR A 211 -12.29 -11.73 -7.53
C THR A 211 -12.83 -13.06 -8.09
N LEU A 212 -12.33 -14.19 -7.62
CA LEU A 212 -12.69 -15.50 -8.16
C LEU A 212 -13.37 -16.37 -7.11
N PHE A 213 -14.46 -17.01 -7.51
CA PHE A 213 -15.25 -17.91 -6.67
C PHE A 213 -15.57 -19.22 -7.41
N PRO A 214 -15.97 -20.27 -6.68
CA PRO A 214 -16.53 -21.47 -7.30
C PRO A 214 -17.66 -21.11 -8.28
N PRO A 215 -17.77 -21.81 -9.43
CA PRO A 215 -18.69 -21.42 -10.49
C PRO A 215 -20.13 -21.21 -10.00
N GLU A 216 -20.64 -22.07 -9.11
CA GLU A 216 -22.01 -21.95 -8.57
C GLU A 216 -22.26 -20.59 -7.91
N ILE A 217 -21.30 -20.08 -7.15
CA ILE A 217 -21.40 -18.78 -6.44
C ILE A 217 -21.24 -17.64 -7.44
N ALA A 218 -20.24 -17.72 -8.33
CA ALA A 218 -20.01 -16.71 -9.34
C ALA A 218 -21.22 -16.55 -10.28
N HIS A 219 -21.82 -17.65 -10.74
CA HIS A 219 -23.05 -17.64 -11.54
C HIS A 219 -24.24 -17.07 -10.76
N ALA A 220 -24.41 -17.43 -9.50
CA ALA A 220 -25.50 -16.91 -8.67
C ALA A 220 -25.42 -15.38 -8.49
N ILE A 221 -24.20 -14.85 -8.30
CA ILE A 221 -23.96 -13.42 -8.22
C ILE A 221 -24.19 -12.77 -9.60
N ALA A 222 -23.59 -13.31 -10.66
CA ALA A 222 -23.70 -12.79 -12.01
C ALA A 222 -25.15 -12.70 -12.50
N ALA A 223 -25.99 -13.68 -12.16
CA ALA A 223 -27.41 -13.70 -12.50
C ALA A 223 -28.17 -12.50 -11.87
N ASP A 224 -27.81 -12.08 -10.65
CA ASP A 224 -28.41 -10.89 -10.02
C ASP A 224 -27.95 -9.57 -10.70
N PHE A 225 -26.85 -9.60 -11.45
CA PHE A 225 -26.37 -8.49 -12.31
C PHE A 225 -26.87 -8.60 -13.76
N GLY A 226 -27.74 -9.58 -14.06
CA GLY A 226 -28.33 -9.79 -15.39
C GLY A 226 -27.48 -10.61 -16.35
N ALA A 227 -26.41 -11.27 -15.87
CA ALA A 227 -25.55 -12.12 -16.68
C ALA A 227 -25.87 -13.62 -16.42
N GLU A 228 -26.39 -14.32 -17.44
CA GLU A 228 -26.76 -15.74 -17.31
C GLU A 228 -25.55 -16.68 -17.32
N SER A 229 -24.50 -16.34 -18.07
CA SER A 229 -23.28 -17.14 -18.23
C SER A 229 -22.08 -16.25 -18.57
N PRO A 230 -20.84 -16.72 -18.35
CA PRO A 230 -19.68 -16.03 -18.90
C PRO A 230 -19.71 -16.09 -20.43
N ASP A 231 -19.04 -15.14 -21.06
CA ASP A 231 -18.80 -15.13 -22.50
C ASP A 231 -17.62 -16.04 -22.88
N VAL A 232 -17.20 -15.99 -24.15
CA VAL A 232 -16.08 -16.79 -24.67
C VAL A 232 -14.73 -16.45 -24.04
N THR A 233 -14.62 -15.31 -23.35
CA THR A 233 -13.43 -14.88 -22.62
C THR A 233 -13.46 -15.32 -21.16
N GLY A 234 -14.53 -15.98 -20.71
CA GLY A 234 -14.71 -16.40 -19.31
C GLY A 234 -15.26 -15.28 -18.42
N MET A 235 -15.65 -14.15 -18.98
CA MET A 235 -16.10 -12.95 -18.25
C MET A 235 -17.63 -12.82 -18.30
N TYR A 236 -18.27 -12.32 -17.24
CA TYR A 236 -19.72 -12.10 -17.23
C TYR A 236 -20.08 -10.71 -17.79
N PRO A 237 -20.71 -10.60 -18.98
CA PRO A 237 -21.12 -9.31 -19.53
C PRO A 237 -22.28 -8.74 -18.72
N VAL A 238 -22.17 -7.47 -18.31
CA VAL A 238 -23.19 -6.76 -17.51
C VAL A 238 -23.49 -5.39 -18.11
N ASP A 239 -24.63 -4.80 -17.73
CA ASP A 239 -24.99 -3.45 -18.15
C ASP A 239 -24.05 -2.41 -17.50
N CYS A 240 -23.41 -1.59 -18.33
CA CYS A 240 -22.50 -0.54 -17.88
C CYS A 240 -23.16 0.49 -16.95
N SER A 241 -24.48 0.70 -17.06
CA SER A 241 -25.21 1.61 -16.17
C SER A 241 -25.13 1.20 -14.70
N LEU A 242 -24.84 -0.08 -14.41
CA LEU A 242 -24.64 -0.57 -13.05
C LEU A 242 -23.47 0.10 -12.33
N SER A 243 -22.48 0.65 -13.04
CA SER A 243 -21.36 1.37 -12.40
C SER A 243 -21.79 2.70 -11.75
N THR A 244 -22.99 3.20 -12.08
CA THR A 244 -23.51 4.50 -11.62
C THR A 244 -24.64 4.40 -10.58
N VAL A 245 -25.18 3.19 -10.34
CA VAL A 245 -26.29 3.00 -9.40
C VAL A 245 -25.79 2.58 -8.01
N PRO A 246 -26.47 2.99 -6.92
CA PRO A 246 -26.06 2.60 -5.59
C PRO A 246 -26.40 1.13 -5.33
N GLY A 247 -25.41 0.33 -4.98
CA GLY A 247 -25.57 -1.08 -4.59
C GLY A 247 -24.23 -1.67 -4.22
N THR A 248 -24.23 -2.72 -3.41
CA THR A 248 -23.01 -3.37 -2.93
C THR A 248 -23.09 -4.89 -2.96
N ILE A 249 -21.94 -5.53 -3.15
CA ILE A 249 -21.71 -6.90 -2.68
C ILE A 249 -20.89 -6.80 -1.39
N ASP A 250 -21.40 -7.42 -0.34
CA ASP A 250 -20.90 -7.35 1.02
C ASP A 250 -20.23 -8.69 1.36
N PHE A 251 -18.94 -8.64 1.70
CA PHE A 251 -18.14 -9.78 2.14
C PHE A 251 -17.96 -9.70 3.66
N ALA A 252 -18.63 -10.58 4.38
CA ALA A 252 -18.62 -10.58 5.83
C ALA A 252 -17.54 -11.52 6.38
N PHE A 253 -16.74 -11.01 7.30
CA PHE A 253 -15.72 -11.72 8.08
C PHE A 253 -16.08 -11.67 9.56
N ASP A 254 -15.20 -12.16 10.42
CA ASP A 254 -15.39 -12.01 11.86
C ASP A 254 -15.20 -10.54 12.28
N GLY A 255 -16.27 -9.95 12.82
CA GLY A 255 -16.26 -8.57 13.33
C GLY A 255 -16.15 -7.45 12.29
N ILE A 256 -16.11 -7.75 10.98
CA ILE A 256 -16.05 -6.74 9.90
C ILE A 256 -16.80 -7.22 8.64
N THR A 257 -17.37 -6.27 7.89
CA THR A 257 -17.96 -6.52 6.56
C THR A 257 -17.38 -5.53 5.57
N ILE A 258 -16.77 -6.03 4.50
CA ILE A 258 -16.28 -5.21 3.39
C ILE A 258 -17.43 -5.02 2.41
N ARG A 259 -17.87 -3.78 2.22
CA ARG A 259 -18.93 -3.42 1.28
C ARG A 259 -18.33 -2.91 -0.02
N VAL A 260 -18.50 -3.68 -1.10
CA VAL A 260 -17.91 -3.36 -2.40
C VAL A 260 -18.99 -2.79 -3.29
N PRO A 261 -18.92 -1.50 -3.68
CA PRO A 261 -19.93 -0.88 -4.50
C PRO A 261 -19.91 -1.45 -5.93
N TYR A 262 -21.05 -1.40 -6.60
CA TYR A 262 -21.14 -1.83 -8.00
C TYR A 262 -20.13 -1.09 -8.91
N SER A 263 -19.80 0.18 -8.61
CA SER A 263 -18.79 0.96 -9.33
C SER A 263 -17.38 0.35 -9.32
N GLU A 264 -17.03 -0.41 -8.27
CA GLU A 264 -15.75 -1.14 -8.18
C GLU A 264 -15.82 -2.54 -8.83
N LEU A 265 -17.03 -3.12 -8.90
CA LEU A 265 -17.27 -4.42 -9.51
C LEU A 265 -17.58 -4.35 -11.01
N VAL A 266 -18.00 -3.22 -11.56
CA VAL A 266 -18.31 -3.10 -12.99
C VAL A 266 -17.06 -2.60 -13.73
N ARG A 267 -16.46 -3.51 -14.50
CA ARG A 267 -15.23 -3.27 -15.29
C ARG A 267 -15.60 -2.80 -16.69
N GLU A 268 -15.29 -1.55 -17.01
CA GLU A 268 -15.57 -0.92 -18.30
C GLU A 268 -14.38 -1.11 -19.26
N PHE A 269 -14.68 -1.52 -20.49
CA PHE A 269 -13.70 -1.67 -21.56
C PHE A 269 -14.19 -0.92 -22.79
N GLN A 270 -13.30 -0.12 -23.38
CA GLN A 270 -13.56 0.54 -24.65
C GLN A 270 -13.21 -0.41 -25.79
N THR A 271 -14.20 -0.76 -26.60
CA THR A 271 -14.03 -1.62 -27.78
C THR A 271 -14.36 -0.85 -29.06
N ALA A 272 -14.05 -1.44 -30.22
CA ALA A 272 -14.45 -0.87 -31.51
C ALA A 272 -15.98 -0.75 -31.69
N LEU A 273 -16.76 -1.50 -30.90
CA LEU A 273 -18.23 -1.51 -30.93
C LEU A 273 -18.86 -0.59 -29.86
N GLY A 274 -18.03 0.10 -29.07
CA GLY A 274 -18.45 0.92 -27.93
C GLY A 274 -17.99 0.36 -26.60
N GLU A 275 -18.51 0.94 -25.53
CA GLU A 275 -18.23 0.48 -24.17
C GLU A 275 -18.87 -0.88 -23.92
N THR A 276 -18.09 -1.81 -23.38
CA THR A 276 -18.55 -3.13 -22.92
C THR A 276 -18.16 -3.28 -21.47
N CYS A 277 -19.07 -3.79 -20.64
CA CYS A 277 -18.82 -3.95 -19.22
C CYS A 277 -18.90 -5.40 -18.78
N TYR A 278 -18.03 -5.74 -17.84
CA TYR A 278 -17.95 -7.07 -17.26
C TYR A 278 -18.01 -7.00 -15.74
N LEU A 279 -18.57 -8.03 -15.13
CA LEU A 279 -18.52 -8.19 -13.68
C LEU A 279 -17.08 -8.49 -13.25
N GLY A 280 -16.64 -7.83 -12.18
CA GLY A 280 -15.34 -7.97 -11.52
C GLY A 280 -15.23 -9.23 -10.66
N ILE A 281 -16.17 -10.16 -10.82
CA ILE A 281 -16.22 -11.47 -10.17
C ILE A 281 -16.27 -12.51 -11.28
N GLY A 282 -15.39 -13.50 -11.24
CA GLY A 282 -15.29 -14.58 -12.22
C GLY A 282 -15.42 -15.97 -11.58
N PRO A 283 -15.75 -17.00 -12.38
CA PRO A 283 -15.76 -18.38 -11.91
C PRO A 283 -14.34 -18.96 -11.92
N HIS A 284 -14.00 -19.77 -10.92
CA HIS A 284 -12.78 -20.58 -10.90
C HIS A 284 -13.00 -21.86 -10.11
N GLU A 285 -12.46 -22.99 -10.59
CA GLU A 285 -12.65 -24.31 -9.98
C GLU A 285 -11.76 -24.50 -8.74
N ASP A 286 -10.49 -24.09 -8.83
CA ASP A 286 -9.48 -24.41 -7.81
C ASP A 286 -9.11 -23.27 -6.85
N PHE A 287 -9.54 -22.02 -7.11
CA PHE A 287 -9.11 -20.84 -6.37
C PHE A 287 -10.32 -20.05 -5.90
N VAL A 288 -10.24 -19.63 -4.63
CA VAL A 288 -11.15 -18.65 -4.05
C VAL A 288 -10.32 -17.48 -3.56
N LEU A 289 -10.42 -16.35 -4.26
CA LEU A 289 -9.59 -15.20 -3.98
C LEU A 289 -10.36 -13.89 -4.08
N LEU A 290 -9.97 -12.94 -3.26
CA LEU A 290 -10.39 -11.54 -3.36
C LEU A 290 -9.28 -10.75 -4.03
N GLY A 291 -9.52 -10.35 -5.26
CA GLY A 291 -8.59 -9.56 -6.07
C GLY A 291 -8.86 -8.06 -5.97
N ASP A 292 -8.20 -7.28 -6.82
CA ASP A 292 -8.33 -5.82 -6.91
C ASP A 292 -9.77 -5.31 -6.84
N THR A 293 -10.70 -5.96 -7.54
CA THR A 293 -12.12 -5.56 -7.58
C THR A 293 -12.81 -5.53 -6.21
N VAL A 294 -12.28 -6.26 -5.23
CA VAL A 294 -12.74 -6.22 -3.84
C VAL A 294 -11.73 -5.48 -2.96
N LEU A 295 -10.43 -5.71 -3.15
CA LEU A 295 -9.37 -5.14 -2.30
C LEU A 295 -9.33 -3.61 -2.35
N ARG A 296 -9.72 -2.97 -3.45
CA ARG A 296 -9.86 -1.50 -3.54
C ARG A 296 -10.85 -0.91 -2.54
N SER A 297 -11.82 -1.70 -2.08
CA SER A 297 -12.87 -1.28 -1.14
C SER A 297 -12.52 -1.51 0.34
N THR A 298 -11.29 -1.91 0.66
CA THR A 298 -10.90 -2.30 2.03
C THR A 298 -10.55 -1.12 2.95
N TYR A 299 -10.88 0.15 2.60
CA TYR A 299 -10.52 1.37 3.34
C TYR A 299 -11.09 2.65 2.70
N GLY A 300 -11.19 3.70 3.50
CA GLY A 300 -11.67 5.02 3.08
C GLY A 300 -12.13 5.93 4.22
N LYS A 301 -11.73 7.20 4.07
CA LYS A 301 -11.93 8.45 4.83
C LYS A 301 -11.85 8.43 6.37
N PRO A 302 -11.20 9.43 6.99
CA PRO A 302 -10.93 9.51 8.42
C PRO A 302 -12.18 9.83 9.26
N LYS A 303 -12.21 9.25 10.48
CA LYS A 303 -12.81 9.88 11.66
C LYS A 303 -11.76 9.85 12.78
N PRO A 304 -11.57 10.95 13.54
CA PRO A 304 -10.51 11.03 14.53
C PRO A 304 -10.85 10.17 15.74
N HIS A 305 -10.16 9.05 15.92
CA HIS A 305 -10.10 8.36 17.22
C HIS A 305 -8.73 7.74 17.44
N THR A 306 -8.20 8.00 18.64
CA THR A 306 -6.94 7.50 19.16
C THR A 306 -7.08 6.05 19.61
N TYR A 307 -6.16 5.17 19.19
CA TYR A 307 -5.95 3.89 19.87
C TYR A 307 -4.48 3.46 19.94
N THR A 308 -4.22 2.76 21.03
CA THR A 308 -2.96 2.27 21.57
C THR A 308 -2.57 0.90 21.00
N ASN A 309 -1.25 0.67 20.89
CA ASN A 309 -0.62 -0.59 20.50
C ASN A 309 -1.19 -1.82 21.22
N SER A 310 -1.59 -2.84 20.45
CA SER A 310 -1.91 -4.18 20.95
C SER A 310 -0.80 -5.16 20.55
N PRO A 311 -0.12 -5.81 21.51
CA PRO A 311 0.90 -6.80 21.22
C PRO A 311 0.27 -8.20 21.25
N GLU A 312 -0.19 -8.73 20.11
CA GLU A 312 -0.60 -10.14 20.04
C GLU A 312 0.09 -10.91 18.93
N LYS A 313 0.67 -12.05 19.33
CA LYS A 313 1.48 -12.97 18.54
C LYS A 313 0.62 -13.90 17.68
N LEU A 314 0.31 -13.52 16.44
CA LEU A 314 -0.15 -14.38 15.34
C LEU A 314 0.17 -13.69 14.00
N GLN A 315 0.28 -14.46 12.91
CA GLN A 315 0.27 -13.91 11.55
C GLN A 315 -1.16 -13.47 11.25
N ASN A 316 -1.37 -12.17 11.10
CA ASN A 316 -2.73 -11.63 10.96
C ASN A 316 -2.82 -10.69 9.77
N VAL A 317 -4.01 -10.67 9.16
CA VAL A 317 -4.41 -9.62 8.22
C VAL A 317 -5.38 -8.68 8.94
N ALA A 318 -5.06 -7.40 8.97
CA ALA A 318 -5.93 -6.34 9.39
C ALA A 318 -6.73 -5.81 8.19
N LEU A 319 -8.07 -5.88 8.27
CA LEU A 319 -8.99 -5.31 7.30
C LEU A 319 -9.72 -4.09 7.89
N GLY A 320 -9.96 -3.08 7.05
CA GLY A 320 -10.84 -1.93 7.32
C GLY A 320 -12.08 -1.94 6.42
N SER A 321 -13.11 -1.18 6.79
CA SER A 321 -14.34 -0.99 5.99
C SER A 321 -14.70 0.49 5.95
N THR A 322 -15.32 0.94 4.86
CA THR A 322 -15.90 2.28 4.76
C THR A 322 -17.36 2.28 5.23
N GLU A 323 -17.78 3.28 6.01
CA GLU A 323 -19.17 3.42 6.49
C GLU A 323 -20.01 4.45 5.71
N ASN A 324 -19.42 5.27 4.82
CA ASN A 324 -20.13 6.37 4.14
C ASN A 324 -19.78 6.49 2.65
N HIS A 325 -20.72 6.12 1.78
CA HIS A 325 -20.58 6.10 0.31
C HIS A 325 -21.02 7.40 -0.38
N GLY A 326 -20.53 8.56 0.08
CA GLY A 326 -20.85 9.86 -0.54
C GLY A 326 -19.75 10.33 -1.51
N ASN A 327 -20.02 10.27 -2.82
CA ASN A 327 -19.37 10.91 -4.00
C ASN A 327 -17.84 11.08 -4.10
N HIS A 328 -17.06 10.65 -3.13
CA HIS A 328 -15.59 10.68 -3.15
C HIS A 328 -15.09 9.44 -2.40
N LEU A 329 -15.05 8.31 -3.11
CA LEU A 329 -14.45 7.07 -2.65
C LEU A 329 -12.92 7.29 -2.60
N LYS A 330 -12.30 7.01 -1.46
CA LYS A 330 -10.84 6.99 -1.28
C LYS A 330 -10.51 5.61 -0.65
N ALA A 331 -9.53 4.91 -1.21
CA ALA A 331 -9.31 3.45 -1.25
C ALA A 331 -8.74 2.76 0.01
N GLY A 332 -8.51 1.40 -0.10
CA GLY A 332 -8.06 0.21 0.73
C GLY A 332 -6.87 0.20 1.74
N VAL A 333 -6.78 -0.72 2.73
CA VAL A 333 -5.57 -1.14 3.52
C VAL A 333 -5.74 -2.60 3.93
N ILE A 334 -4.79 -3.41 3.50
CA ILE A 334 -4.51 -4.74 4.03
C ILE A 334 -3.27 -4.62 4.91
N GLY A 335 -3.42 -4.64 6.24
CA GLY A 335 -2.28 -4.60 7.16
C GLY A 335 -1.84 -6.01 7.54
N ILE A 336 -0.72 -6.49 7.02
CA ILE A 336 -0.23 -7.85 7.29
C ILE A 336 0.84 -7.78 8.37
N ASN A 337 0.61 -8.39 9.53
CA ASN A 337 1.57 -8.41 10.64
C ASN A 337 2.18 -9.80 10.82
N TRP A 338 3.52 -9.87 10.82
CA TRP A 338 4.29 -11.08 11.09
C TRP A 338 4.86 -11.07 12.51
N ASN A 339 4.12 -11.59 13.50
CA ASN A 339 4.71 -11.85 14.81
C ASN A 339 5.35 -13.25 14.87
N GLU A 340 6.67 -13.29 15.10
CA GLU A 340 7.61 -14.41 15.00
C GLU A 340 7.08 -15.84 15.31
N LEU A 341 7.25 -16.76 14.35
CA LEU A 341 7.42 -18.20 14.57
C LEU A 341 8.90 -18.48 14.89
N ARG A 342 9.33 -18.31 16.15
CA ARG A 342 10.55 -18.95 16.64
C ARG A 342 10.22 -20.33 17.17
N THR A 343 10.36 -21.36 16.34
CA THR A 343 10.55 -22.73 16.85
C THR A 343 12.04 -22.95 17.11
N PRO A 344 12.49 -23.15 18.37
CA PRO A 344 13.86 -23.57 18.62
C PRO A 344 13.99 -25.04 18.22
N MET A 345 14.77 -25.32 17.18
CA MET A 345 15.33 -26.66 16.99
C MET A 345 16.19 -27.02 18.21
N ALA A 346 15.83 -28.13 18.85
CA ALA A 346 16.53 -28.67 20.01
C ALA A 346 17.93 -29.21 19.64
N GLY A 347 18.95 -28.97 20.49
CA GLY A 347 20.09 -29.88 20.60
C GLY A 347 21.53 -29.35 20.73
N GLY A 348 21.85 -28.60 21.79
CA GLY A 348 23.13 -28.65 22.56
C GLY A 348 24.47 -28.15 21.94
N PRO A 349 25.58 -28.07 22.73
CA PRO A 349 25.71 -27.76 24.16
C PRO A 349 26.53 -26.48 24.45
N THR A 350 26.15 -25.84 25.55
CA THR A 350 26.88 -24.93 26.46
C THR A 350 28.33 -24.50 26.13
N SER A 351 28.55 -23.18 26.13
CA SER A 351 29.73 -22.61 26.80
C SER A 351 29.36 -21.32 27.55
N LYS A 352 29.89 -21.22 28.76
CA LYS A 352 29.64 -20.15 29.76
C LYS A 352 30.39 -18.87 29.38
N GLY A 353 29.76 -17.73 29.63
CA GLY A 353 30.42 -16.43 29.65
C GLY A 353 29.57 -15.41 30.41
N ASP A 354 29.88 -15.26 31.69
CA ASP A 354 29.32 -14.27 32.61
C ASP A 354 29.42 -12.83 32.08
N SER A 355 28.37 -12.02 32.31
CA SER A 355 28.51 -10.63 32.75
C SER A 355 27.19 -10.10 33.33
N LYS A 356 27.21 -9.92 34.65
CA LYS A 356 26.20 -9.29 35.51
C LYS A 356 26.05 -7.78 35.23
N LYS A 357 24.91 -7.26 35.75
CA LYS A 357 24.58 -5.90 36.26
C LYS A 357 23.66 -5.12 35.30
N HIS A 358 22.52 -4.54 35.68
CA HIS A 358 21.87 -4.28 36.98
C HIS A 358 20.35 -4.17 36.77
N CYS A 359 19.59 -4.50 37.82
CA CYS A 359 18.12 -4.42 37.91
C CYS A 359 17.63 -3.08 38.47
N GLY A 360 16.34 -2.80 38.25
CA GLY A 360 15.43 -2.13 39.21
C GLY A 360 15.22 -0.64 38.94
N GLY A 361 14.03 -0.06 39.07
CA GLY A 361 12.68 -0.45 39.49
C GLY A 361 11.75 0.69 38.99
N GLY A 362 10.44 0.70 39.07
CA GLY A 362 9.45 0.00 39.88
C GLY A 362 8.10 0.71 39.57
N MET A 363 7.03 -0.06 39.56
CA MET A 363 5.65 0.39 39.33
C MET A 363 5.15 1.27 40.48
N GLN A 364 4.20 2.19 40.22
CA GLN A 364 2.97 2.30 41.01
C GLN A 364 1.90 3.19 40.36
N ALA A 365 0.67 2.66 40.34
CA ALA A 365 -0.58 3.33 39.98
C ALA A 365 -1.26 3.90 41.24
N GLY A 366 -2.02 4.98 41.09
CA GLY A 366 -2.92 5.53 42.11
C GLY A 366 -4.06 6.32 41.46
N SER A 367 -5.30 5.98 41.81
CA SER A 367 -6.54 6.56 41.30
C SER A 367 -7.03 7.80 42.06
N ASN A 368 -8.08 8.40 41.51
CA ASN A 368 -8.94 9.51 41.97
C ASN A 368 -8.43 10.88 41.50
N GLY A 369 -9.18 11.77 40.86
CA GLY A 369 -10.61 11.91 40.62
C GLY A 369 -10.86 13.42 40.52
N ASP A 370 -11.35 13.87 39.36
CA ASP A 370 -12.00 15.14 39.01
C ASP A 370 -11.47 16.48 39.59
N SER A 371 -10.95 17.36 38.72
CA SER A 371 -11.55 18.66 38.37
C SER A 371 -10.61 19.51 37.50
N GLU A 372 -11.17 20.07 36.42
CA GLU A 372 -10.52 21.00 35.49
C GLU A 372 -10.01 22.27 36.18
N GLN A 373 -8.75 22.62 35.90
CA GLN A 373 -8.28 24.02 35.91
C GLN A 373 -7.00 24.14 35.06
N MET A 374 -7.12 24.80 33.91
CA MET A 374 -5.99 25.25 33.07
C MET A 374 -5.22 26.37 33.78
N LEU A 375 -3.89 26.25 33.94
CA LEU A 375 -2.87 27.34 33.97
C LEU A 375 -1.44 26.71 34.01
N PRO A 376 -0.34 27.41 33.64
CA PRO A 376 0.20 27.69 32.31
C PRO A 376 1.51 26.94 31.98
N ALA A 377 1.88 26.87 30.69
CA ALA A 377 3.08 26.18 30.20
C ALA A 377 4.40 26.84 30.68
N THR A 378 5.23 26.09 31.41
CA THR A 378 6.60 26.48 31.73
C THR A 378 7.55 26.16 30.57
N ASN A 379 8.26 27.19 30.10
CA ASN A 379 9.35 27.15 29.12
C ASN A 379 10.40 26.05 29.41
N ARG A 380 10.37 24.95 28.65
CA ARG A 380 11.57 24.15 28.36
C ARG A 380 11.96 24.42 26.91
N LYS A 381 13.09 25.09 26.70
CA LYS A 381 13.73 25.15 25.37
C LYS A 381 14.11 23.72 24.97
N ARG A 382 13.36 23.10 24.06
CA ARG A 382 13.74 21.85 23.40
C ARG A 382 14.90 22.16 22.45
N PHE A 383 15.98 21.39 22.55
CA PHE A 383 16.98 21.32 21.48
C PHE A 383 16.39 20.46 20.36
N LEU A 384 15.85 21.10 19.32
CA LEU A 384 15.48 20.42 18.08
C LEU A 384 16.76 19.99 17.34
N ALA A 385 16.80 18.75 16.86
CA ALA A 385 17.87 18.30 15.97
C ALA A 385 17.84 19.16 14.70
N ARG A 386 19.02 19.55 14.17
CA ARG A 386 19.06 20.24 12.87
C ARG A 386 18.90 19.23 11.75
N ARG A 387 18.18 19.61 10.70
CA ARG A 387 18.04 18.85 9.46
C ARG A 387 19.41 18.46 8.91
N PRO A 388 19.71 17.17 8.66
CA PRO A 388 20.99 16.78 8.08
C PRO A 388 21.14 17.30 6.64
N GLN A 389 22.34 17.73 6.26
CA GLN A 389 22.62 18.36 4.96
C GLN A 389 22.39 17.44 3.75
N SER A 390 22.21 16.14 3.97
CA SER A 390 21.88 15.14 2.95
C SER A 390 20.39 15.11 2.56
N PHE A 391 19.53 15.83 3.28
CA PHE A 391 18.09 15.88 3.01
C PHE A 391 17.70 17.04 2.09
N ASP A 392 16.62 16.84 1.35
CA ASP A 392 16.17 17.67 0.23
C ASP A 392 15.69 19.08 0.61
N SER A 393 16.54 20.10 0.55
CA SER A 393 16.22 21.49 0.91
C SER A 393 15.34 22.26 -0.09
N ARG A 394 14.62 21.58 -1.00
CA ARG A 394 13.70 22.22 -1.94
C ARG A 394 12.47 22.79 -1.23
N LEU A 395 11.82 23.75 -1.89
CA LEU A 395 10.50 24.24 -1.54
C LEU A 395 9.49 23.66 -2.55
N ILE A 396 8.50 22.93 -2.06
CA ILE A 396 7.40 22.40 -2.85
C ILE A 396 6.18 23.29 -2.64
N ILE A 397 5.50 23.64 -3.73
CA ILE A 397 4.28 24.46 -3.71
C ILE A 397 3.18 23.63 -4.34
N SER A 398 2.04 23.50 -3.67
CA SER A 398 0.91 22.75 -4.18
C SER A 398 -0.40 23.53 -4.07
N ALA A 399 -1.15 23.52 -5.17
CA ALA A 399 -2.52 24.03 -5.27
C ALA A 399 -3.58 22.93 -5.09
N LEU A 400 -3.18 21.69 -4.78
CA LEU A 400 -4.08 20.55 -4.69
C LEU A 400 -4.74 20.48 -3.30
N THR A 401 -6.05 20.24 -3.28
CA THR A 401 -6.87 20.22 -2.05
C THR A 401 -6.52 19.09 -1.09
N ASP A 402 -5.82 18.06 -1.58
CA ASP A 402 -5.42 16.88 -0.82
C ASP A 402 -3.96 16.95 -0.33
N HIS A 403 -3.24 18.05 -0.59
CA HIS A 403 -1.88 18.26 -0.10
C HIS A 403 -1.88 19.25 1.09
N ASN A 404 -1.98 18.68 2.28
CA ASN A 404 -2.16 19.39 3.53
C ASN A 404 -0.80 19.67 4.20
N ALA A 405 -0.43 20.95 4.35
CA ALA A 405 0.83 21.36 4.95
C ALA A 405 0.90 21.06 6.45
N THR A 406 -0.27 20.96 7.08
CA THR A 406 -0.45 20.74 8.52
C THR A 406 -0.39 19.25 8.90
N GLU A 407 -0.72 18.34 7.96
CA GLU A 407 -0.72 16.88 8.18
C GLU A 407 0.64 16.20 7.97
N ILE A 408 1.59 16.86 7.29
CA ILE A 408 2.97 16.37 7.06
C ILE A 408 3.80 16.30 8.38
N TYR A 409 3.23 16.75 9.51
CA TYR A 409 3.93 17.23 10.68
C TYR A 409 4.18 16.26 11.87
N GLU A 410 3.52 15.11 12.00
CA GLU A 410 3.70 14.29 13.24
C GLU A 410 4.52 12.99 13.04
N PRO A 411 5.55 12.68 13.87
CA PRO A 411 6.57 13.52 14.52
C PRO A 411 8.04 13.10 14.18
N GLU A 412 9.00 14.04 14.33
CA GLU A 412 10.48 13.91 14.43
C GLU A 412 11.29 13.11 13.37
N SER A 413 10.64 12.39 12.44
CA SER A 413 11.31 11.55 11.44
C SER A 413 11.19 12.06 10.00
N ASN A 414 10.30 13.02 9.74
CA ASN A 414 10.04 13.52 8.40
C ASN A 414 10.93 14.75 8.09
N TRP A 415 12.09 14.50 7.47
CA TRP A 415 13.04 15.54 7.06
C TRP A 415 12.91 15.88 5.55
N GLY A 416 11.66 15.85 5.04
CA GLY A 416 11.31 16.17 3.65
C GLY A 416 11.49 17.65 3.27
N PRO A 417 11.31 18.02 1.99
CA PRO A 417 11.42 19.41 1.55
C PRO A 417 10.40 20.33 2.24
N ASP A 418 10.76 21.60 2.37
CA ASP A 418 9.82 22.62 2.85
C ASP A 418 8.60 22.66 1.92
N PHE A 419 7.41 22.92 2.45
CA PHE A 419 6.17 22.70 1.72
C PHE A 419 5.19 23.88 1.84
N ILE A 420 4.47 24.20 0.78
CA ILE A 420 3.39 25.19 0.76
C ILE A 420 2.11 24.53 0.26
N SER A 421 1.05 24.60 1.06
CA SER A 421 -0.31 24.39 0.58
C SER A 421 -0.95 25.74 0.29
N GLU A 422 -1.19 26.02 -1.00
CA GLU A 422 -1.93 27.21 -1.41
C GLU A 422 -3.42 27.10 -1.06
N VAL A 423 -3.92 25.87 -0.90
CA VAL A 423 -5.31 25.62 -0.51
C VAL A 423 -5.53 25.90 0.97
N GLU A 424 -4.60 25.47 1.83
CA GLU A 424 -4.72 25.75 3.26
C GLU A 424 -4.19 27.15 3.65
N GLY A 425 -3.38 27.75 2.79
CA GLY A 425 -2.73 29.02 3.08
C GLY A 425 -1.62 28.89 4.12
N PHE A 426 -0.89 27.77 4.14
CA PHE A 426 0.23 27.54 5.05
C PHE A 426 1.52 27.13 4.33
N TYR A 427 2.64 27.63 4.87
CA TYR A 427 4.00 27.16 4.66
C TYR A 427 4.40 26.26 5.84
N CYS A 428 5.03 25.14 5.56
CA CYS A 428 5.58 24.22 6.54
C CYS A 428 7.11 24.26 6.49
N ASP A 429 7.71 24.69 7.61
CA ASP A 429 9.15 24.67 7.83
C ASP A 429 9.55 23.31 8.40
N MET A 430 10.07 22.44 7.53
CA MET A 430 10.43 21.07 7.89
C MET A 430 11.70 21.00 8.75
N GLU A 431 12.48 22.08 8.82
CA GLU A 431 13.64 22.18 9.73
C GLU A 431 13.22 22.66 11.12
N ALA A 432 12.35 23.66 11.19
CA ALA A 432 11.87 24.21 12.46
C ALA A 432 10.73 23.38 13.06
N HIS A 433 10.10 22.50 12.27
CA HIS A 433 8.91 21.76 12.68
C HIS A 433 7.79 22.74 13.09
N GLU A 434 7.54 23.74 12.24
CA GLU A 434 6.56 24.81 12.46
C GLU A 434 5.79 25.14 11.16
N THR A 435 4.49 25.40 11.29
CA THR A 435 3.66 25.94 10.20
C THR A 435 3.48 27.44 10.34
N VAL A 436 3.62 28.17 9.24
CA VAL A 436 3.47 29.63 9.14
C VAL A 436 2.41 29.95 8.11
N PRO A 437 1.45 30.84 8.37
CA PRO A 437 0.46 31.23 7.37
C PRO A 437 1.10 31.94 6.16
N LEU A 438 0.50 31.84 4.98
CA LEU A 438 0.91 32.59 3.79
C LEU A 438 0.48 34.06 3.89
N CYS A 439 1.25 34.95 3.26
CA CYS A 439 1.01 36.39 3.31
C CYS A 439 -0.14 36.90 2.43
N ASP A 440 -1.10 36.05 2.04
CA ASP A 440 -2.20 36.46 1.16
C ASP A 440 -3.12 37.49 1.86
N ASP A 441 -3.69 37.11 3.01
CA ASP A 441 -4.52 38.01 3.84
C ASP A 441 -3.79 38.54 5.09
N ILE A 442 -2.60 38.03 5.36
CA ILE A 442 -1.82 38.30 6.58
C ILE A 442 -0.57 39.12 6.20
N LYS A 443 -0.29 40.21 6.92
CA LYS A 443 0.80 41.14 6.60
C LYS A 443 2.05 40.97 7.47
N GLU A 444 1.95 40.18 8.53
CA GLU A 444 2.96 40.01 9.59
C GLU A 444 2.94 38.57 10.08
N ASP A 445 4.10 38.03 10.48
CA ASP A 445 4.29 36.62 10.88
C ASP A 445 3.75 35.62 9.84
N CYS A 446 4.08 35.89 8.57
CA CYS A 446 3.63 35.10 7.43
C CYS A 446 4.79 34.77 6.47
N PHE A 447 4.57 33.78 5.60
CA PHE A 447 5.50 33.41 4.55
C PHE A 447 5.04 33.96 3.19
N ASP A 448 5.86 34.82 2.58
CA ASP A 448 5.63 35.39 1.26
C ASP A 448 6.37 34.57 0.20
N HIS A 449 5.63 33.71 -0.50
CA HIS A 449 6.15 32.85 -1.57
C HIS A 449 5.98 33.45 -2.97
N ARG A 450 5.19 34.52 -3.12
CA ARG A 450 4.84 35.15 -4.42
C ARG A 450 5.66 36.41 -4.70
N SER A 451 6.51 36.81 -3.75
CA SER A 451 7.37 37.98 -3.87
C SER A 451 8.28 37.93 -5.11
N PRO A 452 8.39 39.02 -5.89
CA PRO A 452 9.34 39.11 -7.01
C PRO A 452 10.81 39.10 -6.55
N ASN A 453 11.05 39.33 -5.26
CA ASN A 453 12.37 39.27 -4.63
C ASN A 453 12.65 37.90 -3.97
N GLY A 454 11.93 36.83 -4.35
CA GLY A 454 12.08 35.45 -3.86
C GLY A 454 11.22 35.09 -2.62
N PRO A 455 11.17 33.81 -2.21
CA PRO A 455 10.42 33.41 -1.01
C PRO A 455 11.07 33.93 0.29
N ALA A 456 10.27 34.43 1.23
CA ALA A 456 10.78 35.00 2.47
C ALA A 456 9.78 34.99 3.64
N MET A 457 10.29 34.90 4.86
CA MET A 457 9.53 35.13 6.08
C MET A 457 9.36 36.62 6.35
N ILE A 458 8.13 37.04 6.70
CA ILE A 458 7.80 38.41 7.11
C ILE A 458 7.54 38.41 8.61
N SER A 459 8.41 39.06 9.38
CA SER A 459 8.25 39.20 10.84
C SER A 459 7.21 40.25 11.23
N ARG A 460 6.75 40.25 12.49
CA ARG A 460 5.91 41.31 13.11
C ARG A 460 6.30 42.76 12.81
N ASN A 461 7.57 43.04 12.58
CA ASN A 461 8.02 44.41 12.29
C ASN A 461 8.06 44.71 10.77
N GLY A 462 7.45 43.87 9.93
CA GLY A 462 7.49 43.95 8.47
C GLY A 462 8.86 43.64 7.87
N LYS A 463 9.81 43.15 8.66
CA LYS A 463 11.17 42.83 8.19
C LYS A 463 11.15 41.48 7.47
N ARG A 464 11.70 41.49 6.25
CA ARG A 464 11.78 40.34 5.34
C ARG A 464 13.10 39.57 5.55
N SER A 465 13.00 38.26 5.76
CA SER A 465 14.14 37.34 5.90
C SER A 465 14.14 36.34 4.74
N PRO A 466 15.06 36.46 3.76
CA PRO A 466 15.16 35.53 2.64
C PRO A 466 15.47 34.11 3.11
N ARG A 467 14.88 33.09 2.47
CA ARG A 467 15.34 31.70 2.58
C ARG A 467 16.16 31.33 1.33
N GLU A 468 17.31 30.68 1.53
CA GLU A 468 18.05 30.02 0.45
C GLU A 468 17.38 28.68 0.14
N CYS A 469 16.41 28.68 -0.78
CA CYS A 469 15.84 27.44 -1.33
C CYS A 469 16.42 27.23 -2.72
N SER A 470 17.01 26.06 -2.98
CA SER A 470 17.38 25.65 -4.33
C SER A 470 16.11 25.39 -5.14
N GLN A 471 15.67 26.36 -5.92
CA GLN A 471 14.47 26.24 -6.75
C GLN A 471 14.72 25.24 -7.89
N LEU A 472 14.01 24.12 -7.88
CA LEU A 472 13.85 23.26 -9.05
C LEU A 472 12.48 23.59 -9.67
N ASN A 473 12.53 24.24 -10.84
CA ASN A 473 11.46 24.48 -11.81
C ASN A 473 10.02 24.48 -11.28
N LEU A 474 9.50 25.69 -11.12
CA LEU A 474 8.07 26.01 -11.19
C LEU A 474 7.47 25.40 -12.47
N LYS A 475 6.73 24.30 -12.35
CA LYS A 475 5.67 23.96 -13.29
C LYS A 475 4.40 23.83 -12.48
N ALA A 476 3.51 24.80 -12.63
CA ALA A 476 2.10 24.58 -12.33
C ALA A 476 1.62 23.46 -13.26
N GLU A 477 0.97 22.44 -12.71
CA GLU A 477 0.37 21.32 -13.45
C GLU A 477 -0.92 21.71 -14.20
N ASP A 478 -1.00 22.96 -14.68
CA ASP A 478 -2.20 23.57 -15.28
C ASP A 478 -1.93 24.24 -16.63
N ASP A 479 -1.04 23.68 -17.45
CA ASP A 479 -1.06 23.94 -18.89
C ASP A 479 -1.35 22.63 -19.64
N PRO A 480 -2.54 22.47 -20.27
CA PRO A 480 -2.77 21.39 -21.22
C PRO A 480 -1.96 21.65 -22.51
N PRO A 481 -1.73 20.63 -23.36
CA PRO A 481 -0.88 20.76 -24.54
C PRO A 481 -1.30 21.86 -25.53
#